data_AF-A0A8X7BYY9-F1
#
_entry.id   AF-A0A8X7BYY9-F1
#
_cell.length_a   1.000
_cell.length_b   1.000
_cell.length_c   1.000
_cell.angle_alpha   90.00
_cell.angle_beta   90.00
_cell.angle_gamma   90.00
#
_symmetry.space_group_name_H-M   'P 1'
#
loop_
_entity.id
_entity.type
_entity.pdbx_description
1 polymer ?
#
loop_
_entity_poly.entity_id
_entity_poly.type
_entity_poly.pdbx_seq_one_letter_code
_entity_poly.pdbx_strand_id
1 'polypeptide(L)'
;MSIKDPTKWFKHVDSLQRVLNSVPSRSTKYSPFELLLGVKMKYHEDIMIRNLLEEDSQEQLFQHRDNLRREAKQNILKIQEENRRTSTENILI
;
A
#
# COMPACT_ATOMS: atom_id res chain seq x y z
N MET A 1 18.91 -4.89 -3.13
CA MET A 1 19.95 -5.95 -3.03
C MET A 1 19.52 -7.31 -3.60
N SER A 2 18.22 -7.66 -3.68
CA SER A 2 17.76 -8.85 -4.44
C SER A 2 17.33 -8.57 -5.89
N ILE A 3 17.10 -7.31 -6.28
CA ILE A 3 16.67 -6.93 -7.64
C ILE A 3 17.70 -7.34 -8.72
N LYS A 4 18.98 -7.36 -8.36
CA LYS A 4 20.07 -7.75 -9.27
C LYS A 4 20.21 -9.27 -9.43
N ASP A 5 19.70 -10.05 -8.47
CA ASP A 5 19.72 -11.52 -8.48
C ASP A 5 18.56 -12.05 -7.64
N PRO A 6 17.37 -12.24 -8.26
CA PRO A 6 16.17 -12.68 -7.55
C PRO A 6 16.32 -14.03 -6.85
N THR A 7 17.29 -14.87 -7.27
CA THR A 7 17.49 -16.20 -6.68
C THR A 7 18.08 -16.16 -5.27
N LYS A 8 18.64 -15.00 -4.86
CA LYS A 8 19.32 -14.82 -3.57
C LYS A 8 18.46 -14.16 -2.49
N TRP A 9 17.15 -14.04 -2.71
CA TRP A 9 16.22 -13.43 -1.74
C TRP A 9 16.32 -14.07 -0.34
N PHE A 10 16.60 -15.37 -0.27
CA PHE A 10 16.69 -16.13 0.98
C PHE A 10 17.76 -15.59 1.94
N LYS A 11 18.79 -14.93 1.42
CA LYS A 11 19.84 -14.31 2.24
C LYS A 11 19.35 -13.15 3.09
N HIS A 12 18.16 -12.62 2.79
CA HIS A 12 17.57 -11.46 3.46
C HIS A 12 16.40 -11.83 4.38
N VAL A 13 16.03 -13.12 4.49
CA VAL A 13 14.88 -13.55 5.32
C VAL A 13 15.03 -13.12 6.78
N ASP A 14 16.20 -13.34 7.39
CA ASP A 14 16.40 -13.01 8.80
C ASP A 14 16.25 -11.52 9.07
N SER A 15 16.79 -10.67 8.20
CA SER A 15 16.64 -9.22 8.31
C SER A 15 15.18 -8.81 8.09
N LEU A 16 14.49 -9.38 7.10
CA LEU A 16 13.08 -9.10 6.84
C LEU A 16 12.20 -9.50 8.02
N GLN A 17 12.40 -10.70 8.58
CA GLN A 17 11.65 -11.19 9.72
C GLN A 17 11.86 -10.29 10.95
N ARG A 18 13.08 -9.79 11.17
CA ARG A 18 13.34 -8.83 12.26
C ARG A 18 12.59 -7.53 12.04
N VAL A 19 12.70 -6.94 10.85
CA VAL A 19 12.03 -5.67 10.52
C VAL A 19 10.52 -5.82 10.71
N LEU A 20 9.90 -6.84 10.11
CA LEU A 20 8.46 -7.09 10.21
C LEU A 20 7.99 -7.30 11.66
N ASN A 21 8.75 -8.03 12.47
CA ASN A 21 8.39 -8.26 13.88
C ASN A 21 8.64 -7.05 14.78
N SER A 22 9.41 -6.06 14.33
CA SER A 22 9.69 -4.84 15.07
C SER A 22 8.68 -3.71 14.82
N VAL A 23 7.96 -3.73 13.70
CA VAL A 23 7.04 -2.66 13.31
C VAL A 23 5.71 -2.79 14.09
N PRO A 24 5.28 -1.74 14.80
CA PRO A 24 3.98 -1.75 15.48
C PRO A 24 2.80 -1.79 14.52
N SER A 25 1.81 -2.63 14.82
CA SER A 25 0.55 -2.60 14.07
C SER A 25 -0.26 -1.35 14.41
N ARG A 26 -0.94 -0.77 13.41
CA ARG A 26 -1.81 0.39 13.60
C ARG A 26 -2.98 0.12 14.56
N SER A 27 -3.49 -1.11 14.59
CA SER A 27 -4.65 -1.50 15.39
C SER A 27 -4.31 -1.68 16.87
N THR A 28 -3.17 -2.33 17.17
CA THR A 28 -2.76 -2.65 18.54
C THR A 28 -1.82 -1.61 19.14
N LYS A 29 -1.13 -0.82 18.30
CA LYS A 29 -0.01 0.06 18.67
C LYS A 29 1.24 -0.66 19.17
N TYR A 30 1.26 -2.00 19.09
CA TYR A 30 2.38 -2.85 19.50
C TYR A 30 2.88 -3.70 18.34
N SER A 31 4.18 -3.99 18.32
CA SER A 31 4.77 -4.91 17.35
C SER A 31 4.54 -6.38 17.75
N PRO A 32 4.59 -7.33 16.80
CA PRO A 32 4.53 -8.76 17.13
C PRO A 32 5.56 -9.16 18.20
N PHE A 33 6.77 -8.61 18.14
CA PHE A 33 7.80 -8.86 19.15
C PHE A 33 7.43 -8.32 20.53
N GLU A 34 6.91 -7.09 20.59
CA GLU A 34 6.45 -6.48 21.85
C GLU A 34 5.30 -7.27 22.46
N LEU A 35 4.36 -7.75 21.64
CA LEU A 35 3.24 -8.57 22.10
C LEU A 35 3.71 -9.91 22.66
N LEU A 36 4.75 -10.51 22.08
CA LEU A 36 5.26 -11.82 22.49
C LEU A 36 6.14 -11.74 23.74
N LEU A 37 6.97 -10.70 23.86
CA LEU A 37 8.03 -10.62 24.87
C LEU A 37 7.80 -9.52 25.92
N GLY A 38 6.81 -8.66 25.72
CA GLY A 38 6.49 -7.54 26.61
C GLY A 38 7.54 -6.41 26.63
N VAL A 39 8.54 -6.46 25.74
CA VAL A 39 9.62 -5.48 25.65
C VAL A 39 9.85 -5.02 24.21
N LYS A 40 10.32 -3.79 24.04
CA LYS A 40 10.69 -3.26 22.73
C LYS A 40 11.93 -3.96 22.18
N MET A 41 11.93 -4.26 20.89
CA MET A 41 13.12 -4.80 20.22
C MET A 41 14.23 -3.74 20.23
N LYS A 42 15.38 -4.08 20.84
CA LYS A 42 16.58 -3.21 20.85
C LYS A 42 17.55 -3.70 19.78
N TYR A 43 17.48 -3.13 18.58
CA TYR A 43 18.46 -3.39 17.53
C TYR A 43 18.64 -2.17 16.63
N HIS A 44 19.82 -2.04 16.03
CA HIS A 44 20.05 -1.01 15.03
C HIS A 44 19.21 -1.38 13.80
N GLU A 45 18.11 -0.65 13.59
CA GLU A 45 17.20 -0.91 12.47
C GLU A 45 18.00 -1.10 11.19
N ASP A 46 17.67 -2.15 10.42
CA ASP A 46 18.20 -2.28 9.06
C ASP A 46 17.45 -1.23 8.20
N ILE A 47 17.84 0.04 8.39
CA ILE A 47 17.17 1.25 7.86
C ILE A 47 16.91 1.10 6.37
N MET A 48 17.83 0.45 5.65
CA MET A 48 17.70 0.21 4.22
C MET A 48 16.51 -0.70 3.86
N ILE A 49 16.33 -1.81 4.58
CA ILE A 49 15.21 -2.74 4.33
C ILE A 49 13.90 -2.10 4.73
N ARG A 50 13.89 -1.37 5.85
CA ARG A 50 12.71 -0.63 6.28
C ARG A 50 12.29 0.41 5.25
N ASN A 51 13.21 1.25 4.79
CA ASN A 51 12.92 2.27 3.79
C ASN A 51 12.40 1.64 2.50
N LEU A 52 13.00 0.54 2.04
CA LEU A 52 12.55 -0.18 0.85
C LEU A 52 11.11 -0.70 1.00
N LEU A 53 10.75 -1.24 2.17
CA LEU A 53 9.39 -1.70 2.45
C LEU A 53 8.39 -0.54 2.55
N GLU A 54 8.79 0.58 3.15
CA GLU A 54 7.95 1.77 3.24
C GLU A 54 7.71 2.40 1.85
N GLU A 55 8.75 2.50 1.01
CA GLU A 55 8.64 2.97 -0.37
C GLU A 55 7.70 2.09 -1.21
N ASP A 56 7.87 0.77 -1.18
CA ASP A 56 7.00 -0.18 -1.89
C ASP A 56 5.54 -0.09 -1.42
N SER A 57 5.33 0.02 -0.09
CA SER A 57 3.98 0.19 0.47
C SER A 57 3.33 1.50 0.02
N GLN A 58 4.09 2.60 -0.03
CA GLN A 58 3.59 3.88 -0.51
C GLN A 58 3.26 3.84 -2.00
N GLU A 59 4.12 3.23 -2.82
CA GLU A 59 3.90 3.09 -4.25
C GLU A 59 2.61 2.31 -4.53
N GLN A 60 2.42 1.16 -3.88
CA GLN A 60 1.19 0.37 -4.01
C GLN A 60 -0.06 1.16 -3.60
N LEU A 61 0.02 1.96 -2.53
CA LEU A 61 -1.07 2.82 -2.10
C LEU A 61 -1.40 3.89 -3.15
N PHE A 62 -0.39 4.53 -3.75
CA PHE A 62 -0.59 5.54 -4.78
C PHE A 62 -1.18 4.94 -6.05
N GLN A 63 -0.65 3.81 -6.52
CA GLN A 63 -1.20 3.10 -7.68
C GLN A 63 -2.66 2.70 -7.46
N HIS A 64 -3.00 2.18 -6.28
CA HIS A 64 -4.38 1.84 -5.95
C HIS A 64 -5.31 3.08 -5.97
N ARG A 65 -4.87 4.19 -5.39
CA ARG A 65 -5.63 5.46 -5.39
C ARG A 65 -5.84 6.00 -6.80
N ASP A 66 -4.83 5.91 -7.66
CA ASP A 66 -4.93 6.40 -9.04
C ASP A 66 -5.87 5.55 -9.88
N ASN A 67 -5.88 4.24 -9.67
CA ASN A 67 -6.86 3.35 -10.30
C ASN A 67 -8.28 3.70 -9.86
N LEU A 68 -8.53 3.88 -8.55
CA LEU A 68 -9.85 4.31 -8.05
C LEU A 68 -10.29 5.66 -8.64
N ARG A 69 -9.38 6.63 -8.72
CA ARG A 69 -9.68 7.94 -9.34
C ARG A 69 -10.02 7.81 -10.82
N ARG A 70 -9.29 6.96 -11.55
CA ARG A 70 -9.53 6.72 -12.98
C ARG A 70 -10.91 6.12 -13.20
N GLU A 71 -11.27 5.10 -12.42
CA GLU A 71 -12.58 4.45 -12.46
C GLU A 71 -13.70 5.43 -12.12
N ALA A 72 -13.55 6.18 -11.02
CA ALA A 72 -14.52 7.21 -10.64
C ALA A 72 -14.72 8.26 -11.75
N LYS A 73 -13.63 8.73 -12.37
CA LYS A 73 -13.70 9.68 -13.48
C LYS A 73 -14.47 9.11 -14.68
N GLN A 74 -14.22 7.85 -15.04
CA GLN A 74 -14.95 7.20 -16.13
C GLN A 74 -16.45 7.05 -15.81
N ASN A 75 -16.80 6.67 -14.59
CA ASN A 75 -18.19 6.52 -14.16
C ASN A 75 -18.94 7.86 -14.18
N ILE A 76 -18.30 8.92 -13.67
CA ILE A 76 -18.88 10.28 -13.71
C ILE A 76 -19.12 10.72 -15.15
N LEU A 77 -18.15 10.50 -16.06
CA LEU A 77 -18.30 10.87 -17.47
C LEU A 77 -19.45 10.13 -18.15
N LYS A 78 -19.64 8.83 -17.86
CA LYS A 78 -20.77 8.05 -18.37
C LYS A 78 -22.11 8.63 -17.89
N ILE A 79 -22.25 8.86 -16.58
CA ILE A 79 -23.47 9.43 -15.99
C ILE A 79 -23.77 10.82 -16.57
N GLN A 80 -22.74 11.66 -16.74
CA GLN A 80 -22.91 12.99 -17.34
C GLN A 80 -23.39 12.92 -18.79
N GLU A 81 -22.90 11.96 -19.55
CA GLU A 81 -23.33 11.74 -20.93
C GLU A 81 -24.77 11.24 -21.01
N GLU A 82 -25.15 10.28 -20.17
CA GLU A 82 -26.53 9.81 -20.05
C GLU A 82 -27.47 10.96 -19.67
N ASN A 83 -27.13 11.73 -18.63
CA ASN A 83 -27.92 12.88 -18.19
C ASN A 83 -28.10 13.94 -19.30
N ARG A 84 -27.07 14.17 -20.13
CA ARG A 84 -27.18 15.08 -21.28
C ARG A 84 -28.21 14.58 -22.29
N ARG A 85 -28.16 13.30 -22.64
CA ARG A 85 -29.11 12.69 -23.61
C ARG A 85 -30.55 12.77 -23.11
N THR A 86 -30.79 12.37 -21.86
CA THR A 86 -32.13 12.42 -21.26
C THR A 86 -32.64 13.85 -21.13
N SER A 87 -31.76 14.81 -20.80
CA SER A 87 -32.15 16.23 -20.75
C SER A 87 -32.55 16.77 -22.12
N THR A 88 -31.87 16.37 -23.20
CA THR A 88 -32.24 16.77 -24.57
C THR A 88 -33.52 16.10 -25.07
N GLU A 89 -33.78 14.84 -24.72
CA GLU A 89 -35.03 14.16 -25.05
C GLU A 89 -36.24 14.81 -24.38
N ASN A 90 -36.11 15.21 -23.11
CA ASN A 90 -37.18 15.89 -22.37
C ASN A 90 -37.48 17.32 -22.85
N ILE A 91 -36.59 17.95 -23.63
CA ILE A 91 -36.80 19.29 -24.21
C ILE A 91 -37.47 19.22 -25.60
N LEU A 92 -37.46 18.05 -26.25
CA LEU A 92 -38.05 17.82 -27.58
C LEU A 92 -39.49 17.28 -27.55
N ILE A 93 -40.08 17.13 -26.35
CA ILE A 93 -41.49 16.77 -26.10
C ILE A 93 -42.21 18.00 -25.55
#